data_AF-A0A6T5Y2S0-F1
#
_entry.id   AF-A0A6T5Y2S0-F1
#
_cell.length_a   1.000
_cell.length_b   1.000
_cell.length_c   1.000
_cell.angle_alpha   90.00
_cell.angle_beta   90.00
_cell.angle_gamma   90.00
#
_symmetry.space_group_name_H-M   'P 1'
#
loop_
_entity.id
_entity.type
_entity.pdbx_description
1 polymer ?
#
loop_
_entity_poly.entity_id
_entity_poly.type
_entity_poly.pdbx_seq_one_letter_code
_entity_poly.pdbx_strand_id
1 'polypeptide(L)'
;VKLIQGLLKVQKLDHTVEVNSVDGYQGRERDIIIASMVRSNRRGSIGFLKDWRRLNVAWTRAKYGLIMVGDSDTLSQSENPYWNAVVKFCEATNSMVKAADDDQQ
;
A
#
# COMPACT_ATOMS: atom_id res chain seq x y z
N VAL A 1 8.89 -6.83 0.02
CA VAL A 1 8.67 -8.21 0.51
C VAL A 1 9.68 -8.61 1.59
N LYS A 2 10.98 -8.75 1.28
CA LYS A 2 11.99 -9.22 2.26
C LYS A 2 12.05 -8.40 3.57
N LEU A 3 11.97 -7.07 3.49
CA LEU A 3 12.01 -6.21 4.68
C LEU A 3 10.86 -6.52 5.65
N ILE A 4 9.62 -6.48 5.15
CA ILE A 4 8.41 -6.76 5.97
C ILE A 4 8.49 -8.18 6.54
N GLN A 5 8.84 -9.18 5.73
CA GLN A 5 9.03 -10.55 6.20
C GLN A 5 10.09 -10.66 7.30
N GLY A 6 11.21 -9.94 7.16
CA GLY A 6 12.27 -9.91 8.17
C GLY A 6 11.81 -9.28 9.48
N LEU A 7 11.12 -8.14 9.42
CA LEU A 7 10.60 -7.45 10.59
C LEU A 7 9.55 -8.28 11.35
N LEU A 8 8.63 -8.93 10.64
CA LEU A 8 7.65 -9.82 11.27
C LEU A 8 8.32 -10.98 12.02
N LYS A 9 9.38 -11.56 11.44
CA LYS A 9 10.18 -12.60 12.10
C LYS A 9 10.88 -12.09 13.36
N VAL A 10 11.47 -10.89 13.31
CA VAL A 10 12.14 -10.27 14.47
C VAL A 10 11.15 -10.01 15.60
N GLN A 11 9.95 -9.53 15.26
CA GLN A 11 8.88 -9.26 16.22
C GLN A 11 8.19 -10.53 16.74
N LYS A 12 8.61 -11.72 16.30
CA LYS A 12 7.98 -13.02 16.62
C LYS A 12 6.47 -13.02 16.35
N LEU A 13 6.04 -12.22 15.38
CA LEU A 13 4.65 -12.19 14.95
C LEU A 13 4.36 -13.47 14.16
N ASP A 14 3.15 -13.97 14.36
CA ASP A 14 2.69 -15.29 13.93
C ASP A 14 3.02 -15.60 12.46
N HIS A 15 3.34 -16.86 12.19
CA HIS A 15 3.63 -17.39 10.86
C HIS A 15 2.40 -17.44 9.93
N THR A 16 1.22 -17.07 10.44
CA THR A 16 -0.03 -17.01 9.67
C THR A 16 -0.14 -15.79 8.76
N VAL A 17 0.67 -14.73 8.99
CA VAL A 17 0.67 -13.54 8.14
C VAL A 17 1.46 -13.81 6.86
N GLU A 18 0.75 -13.84 5.75
CA GLU A 18 1.35 -14.00 4.44
C GLU A 18 1.82 -12.66 3.87
N VAL A 19 3.07 -12.62 3.40
CA VAL A 19 3.66 -11.43 2.76
C VAL A 19 4.19 -11.80 1.39
N ASN A 20 3.69 -11.13 0.35
CA ASN A 20 4.13 -11.33 -1.03
C ASN A 20 4.13 -10.01 -1.81
N SER A 21 4.63 -10.04 -3.06
CA SER A 21 4.40 -8.96 -4.03
C SER A 21 2.99 -9.04 -4.61
N VAL A 22 2.52 -7.96 -5.23
CA VAL A 22 1.22 -7.95 -5.94
C VAL A 22 1.16 -9.05 -7.01
N ASP A 23 2.22 -9.18 -7.81
CA ASP A 23 2.31 -10.20 -8.86
C ASP A 23 2.24 -11.62 -8.26
N GLY A 24 2.90 -11.87 -7.12
CA GLY A 24 2.85 -13.14 -6.41
C GLY A 24 1.53 -13.44 -5.68
N TYR A 25 0.62 -12.46 -5.61
CA TYR A 25 -0.69 -12.57 -4.96
C TYR A 25 -1.87 -12.69 -5.93
N GLN A 26 -1.60 -12.78 -7.23
CA GLN A 26 -2.64 -12.85 -8.25
C GLN A 26 -3.50 -14.12 -8.10
N GLY A 27 -4.81 -13.98 -8.25
CA GLY A 27 -5.78 -15.09 -8.16
C GLY A 27 -6.06 -15.58 -6.74
N ARG A 28 -5.51 -14.92 -5.72
CA ARG A 28 -5.72 -15.24 -4.31
C ARG A 28 -6.51 -14.13 -3.64
N GLU A 29 -7.04 -14.37 -2.45
CA GLU A 29 -7.82 -13.39 -1.69
C GLU A 29 -7.66 -13.62 -0.18
N ARG A 30 -7.85 -12.56 0.60
CA ARG A 30 -7.85 -12.59 2.07
C ARG A 30 -8.92 -11.67 2.62
N ASP A 31 -9.30 -11.96 3.85
CA ASP A 31 -10.25 -11.17 4.62
C ASP A 31 -9.77 -9.73 4.77
N ILE A 32 -8.50 -9.55 5.14
CA ILE A 32 -7.84 -8.25 5.28
C ILE A 32 -6.53 -8.24 4.49
N ILE A 33 -6.29 -7.18 3.72
CA ILE A 33 -5.03 -6.93 3.01
C ILE A 33 -4.42 -5.62 3.52
N ILE A 34 -3.12 -5.67 3.83
CA ILE A 34 -2.29 -4.49 4.07
C ILE A 34 -1.33 -4.34 2.90
N ALA A 35 -1.46 -3.27 2.13
CA ALA A 35 -0.66 -3.01 0.94
C ALA A 35 0.31 -1.85 1.19
N SER A 36 1.61 -2.12 1.08
CA SER A 36 2.66 -1.09 1.16
C SER A 36 3.03 -0.59 -0.23
N MET A 37 2.93 0.71 -0.43
CA MET A 37 3.26 1.36 -1.72
C MET A 37 4.76 1.61 -1.89
N VAL A 38 5.52 1.64 -0.79
CA VAL A 38 7.00 1.76 -0.74
C VAL A 38 7.57 3.08 -1.28
N ARG A 39 6.99 3.67 -2.32
CA ARG A 39 7.51 4.87 -2.98
C ARG A 39 7.13 6.12 -2.20
N SER A 40 8.17 6.84 -1.79
CA SER A 40 8.09 8.17 -1.19
C SER A 40 9.27 8.99 -1.69
N ASN A 41 9.01 10.05 -2.45
CA ASN A 41 10.00 10.99 -3.00
C ASN A 41 9.33 12.25 -3.57
N ARG A 42 10.01 13.39 -3.45
CA ARG A 42 9.55 14.70 -3.94
C ARG A 42 9.36 14.81 -5.47
N ARG A 43 9.79 13.81 -6.25
CA ARG A 43 9.68 13.82 -7.72
C ARG A 43 8.40 13.15 -8.24
N GLY A 44 7.55 12.60 -7.36
CA GLY A 44 6.37 11.82 -7.78
C GLY A 44 6.72 10.53 -8.53
N SER A 45 7.97 10.04 -8.40
CA SER A 45 8.43 8.88 -9.17
C SER A 45 7.98 7.58 -8.51
N ILE A 46 7.02 6.90 -9.12
CA ILE A 46 6.38 5.70 -8.56
C ILE A 46 6.89 4.38 -9.14
N GLY A 47 7.75 4.40 -10.17
CA GLY A 47 8.41 3.22 -10.72
C GLY A 47 7.44 2.06 -11.05
N PHE A 48 7.54 0.96 -10.32
CA PHE A 48 6.75 -0.26 -10.57
C PHE A 48 5.24 -0.11 -10.35
N LEU A 49 4.78 0.94 -9.65
CA LEU A 49 3.37 1.23 -9.39
C LEU A 49 2.67 1.92 -10.58
N LYS A 50 3.39 2.22 -11.68
CA LYS A 50 2.82 2.84 -12.89
C LYS A 50 1.78 1.95 -13.57
N ASP A 51 1.89 0.62 -13.41
CA ASP A 51 0.94 -0.31 -13.99
C ASP A 51 -0.37 -0.34 -13.20
N TRP A 52 -1.42 0.23 -13.78
CA TRP A 52 -2.77 0.25 -13.22
C TRP A 52 -3.33 -1.15 -12.96
N ARG A 53 -2.89 -2.18 -13.72
CA ARG A 53 -3.35 -3.56 -13.49
C ARG A 53 -2.91 -4.06 -12.12
N ARG A 54 -1.73 -3.67 -11.67
CA ARG A 54 -1.21 -4.02 -10.33
C ARG A 54 -2.01 -3.34 -9.23
N LEU A 55 -2.40 -2.08 -9.43
CA LEU A 55 -3.32 -1.39 -8.52
C LEU A 55 -4.65 -2.15 -8.42
N ASN A 56 -5.24 -2.51 -9.56
CA ASN A 56 -6.51 -3.25 -9.58
C ASN A 56 -6.41 -4.62 -8.90
N VAL A 57 -5.30 -5.35 -9.12
CA VAL A 57 -5.06 -6.60 -8.40
C VAL A 57 -5.06 -6.29 -6.90
N ALA A 58 -4.17 -5.43 -6.42
CA ALA A 58 -4.01 -5.10 -5.00
C ALA A 58 -5.34 -4.68 -4.33
N TRP A 59 -6.16 -3.88 -5.02
CA TRP A 59 -7.44 -3.39 -4.50
C TRP A 59 -8.48 -4.51 -4.34
N THR A 60 -8.54 -5.42 -5.31
CA THR A 60 -9.58 -6.46 -5.38
C THR A 60 -9.23 -7.73 -4.61
N ARG A 61 -8.10 -7.77 -3.88
CA ARG A 61 -7.67 -8.94 -3.10
C ARG A 61 -8.30 -9.00 -1.71
N ALA A 62 -8.80 -7.89 -1.19
CA ALA A 62 -9.42 -7.80 0.14
C ALA A 62 -10.92 -8.13 0.08
N LYS A 63 -11.39 -9.01 0.96
CA LYS A 63 -12.83 -9.32 1.10
C LYS A 63 -13.57 -8.35 1.99
N TYR A 64 -12.95 -7.99 3.14
CA TYR A 64 -13.59 -7.18 4.17
C TYR A 64 -12.85 -5.88 4.44
N GLY A 65 -11.52 -5.85 4.32
CA GLY A 65 -10.74 -4.65 4.62
C GLY A 65 -9.45 -4.51 3.81
N LEU A 66 -9.23 -3.31 3.27
CA LEU A 66 -7.98 -2.93 2.60
C LEU A 66 -7.36 -1.74 3.33
N ILE A 67 -6.12 -1.90 3.79
CA ILE A 67 -5.31 -0.83 4.37
C ILE A 67 -4.15 -0.56 3.42
N MET A 68 -4.04 0.67 2.92
CA MET A 68 -2.93 1.10 2.08
C MET A 68 -1.99 2.01 2.88
N VAL A 69 -0.70 1.70 2.87
CA VAL A 69 0.35 2.48 3.52
C VAL A 69 1.28 3.03 2.45
N GLY A 70 1.34 4.36 2.32
CA GLY A 70 2.12 5.03 1.29
C GLY A 70 2.17 6.55 1.50
N ASP A 71 2.97 7.19 0.68
CA ASP A 71 3.11 8.65 0.64
C ASP A 71 2.12 9.23 -0.37
N SER A 72 1.11 9.94 0.14
CA SER A 72 0.05 10.54 -0.67
C SER A 72 0.55 11.59 -1.66
N ASP A 73 1.59 12.35 -1.31
CA ASP A 73 2.14 13.39 -2.18
C ASP A 73 2.85 12.75 -3.37
N THR A 74 3.65 11.71 -3.09
CA THR A 74 4.34 10.96 -4.14
C THR A 74 3.37 10.27 -5.10
N LEU A 75 2.31 9.66 -4.57
CA LEU A 75 1.32 8.93 -5.39
C LEU A 75 0.44 9.89 -6.20
N SER A 76 -0.04 10.97 -5.59
CA SER A 76 -0.96 11.92 -6.25
C SER A 76 -0.29 12.77 -7.33
N GLN A 77 1.02 13.04 -7.21
CA GLN A 77 1.82 13.78 -8.20
C GLN A 77 2.41 12.87 -9.29
N SER A 78 2.16 11.56 -9.23
CA SER A 78 2.72 10.63 -10.19
C SER A 78 2.11 10.78 -11.59
N GLU A 79 2.84 10.30 -12.60
CA GLU A 79 2.36 10.27 -13.98
C GLU A 79 1.14 9.36 -14.20
N ASN A 80 0.80 8.51 -13.22
CA ASN A 80 -0.33 7.61 -13.30
C ASN A 80 -1.58 8.26 -12.68
N PRO A 81 -2.59 8.66 -13.48
CA PRO A 81 -3.75 9.40 -13.00
C PRO A 81 -4.62 8.60 -12.02
N TYR A 82 -4.55 7.27 -12.04
CA TYR A 82 -5.32 6.44 -11.13
C TYR A 82 -4.89 6.63 -9.67
N TRP A 83 -3.61 6.88 -9.40
CA TRP A 83 -3.14 7.16 -8.04
C TRP A 83 -3.66 8.49 -7.50
N ASN A 84 -3.76 9.52 -8.34
CA ASN A 84 -4.41 10.77 -7.96
C ASN A 84 -5.89 10.55 -7.61
N ALA A 85 -6.59 9.73 -8.41
CA ALA A 85 -7.98 9.36 -8.13
C ALA A 85 -8.13 8.57 -6.82
N VAL A 86 -7.20 7.65 -6.52
CA VAL A 86 -7.18 6.91 -5.24
C VAL A 86 -7.06 7.87 -4.06
N VAL A 87 -6.09 8.77 -4.09
CA VAL A 87 -5.85 9.72 -3.00
C VAL A 87 -7.08 10.61 -2.80
N LYS A 88 -7.62 11.19 -3.87
CA LYS A 88 -8.84 12.01 -3.80
C LYS A 88 -10.06 11.24 -3.28
N PHE A 89 -10.20 9.98 -3.67
CA PHE A 89 -11.26 9.12 -3.16
C PHE A 89 -11.13 8.94 -1.64
N CYS A 90 -9.93 8.61 -1.15
CA CYS A 90 -9.69 8.44 0.28
C CYS A 90 -9.87 9.74 1.08
N GLU A 91 -9.54 10.90 0.51
CA GLU A 91 -9.83 12.22 1.09
C GLU A 91 -11.35 12.46 1.19
N ALA A 92 -12.07 12.24 0.08
CA ALA A 92 -13.52 12.45 0.01
C ALA A 92 -14.30 11.52 0.94
N THR A 93 -13.81 10.30 1.20
CA THR A 93 -14.43 9.34 2.12
C THR A 93 -13.93 9.46 3.56
N ASN A 94 -13.12 10.49 3.88
CA ASN A 94 -12.51 10.68 5.19
C ASN A 94 -11.78 9.42 5.71
N SER A 95 -11.15 8.68 4.79
CA SER A 95 -10.48 7.41 5.06
C SER A 95 -8.95 7.53 5.10
N MET A 96 -8.43 8.75 4.99
CA MET A 96 -7.00 9.04 5.14
C MET A 96 -6.66 9.38 6.59
N VAL A 97 -5.64 8.69 7.12
CA VAL A 97 -5.01 9.01 8.39
C VAL A 97 -3.56 9.32 8.11
N LYS A 98 -3.10 10.51 8.53
CA LYS A 98 -1.68 10.84 8.46
C LYS A 98 -0.93 9.98 9.47
N ALA A 99 0.22 9.45 9.06
CA ALA A 99 1.15 8.88 10.05
C ALA A 99 1.45 9.98 11.07
N ALA A 100 1.44 9.64 12.36
CA ALA A 100 1.88 10.58 13.37
C ALA A 100 3.33 10.97 13.05
N ASP A 101 3.63 12.26 13.08
CA ASP A 101 5.03 12.70 13.14
C ASP A 101 5.56 12.17 14.49
N ASP A 102 6.56 11.28 14.44
CA ASP A 102 7.24 10.74 15.64
C ASP A 102 8.00 11.84 16.43
N ASP A 103 7.74 13.13 16.20
CA ASP A 103 8.34 14.30 16.84
C ASP A 103 7.77 14.59 18.24
N GLN A 104 7.34 13.56 18.98
CA GLN A 104 7.10 13.65 20.41
C GLN A 104 7.79 12.50 21.16
N GLN A 105 9.11 12.64 21.34
CA GLN A 105 9.82 12.25 22.57
C GLN A 105 11.04 13.15 22.81
#